data_AF-V4Y6M2-F1
#
_entry.id   AF-V4Y6M2-F1
#
_cell.length_a   1.000
_cell.length_b   1.000
_cell.length_c   1.000
_cell.angle_alpha   90.00
_cell.angle_beta   90.00
_cell.angle_gamma   90.00
#
_symmetry.space_group_name_H-M   'P 1'
#
loop_
_entity.id
_entity.type
_entity.pdbx_description
1 polymer ?
#
loop_
_entity_poly.entity_id
_entity_poly.type
_entity_poly.pdbx_seq_one_letter_code
_entity_poly.pdbx_strand_id
1 'polypeptide(L)'
;MFNTDNRGQVGIGTLIVFIAMVLVAAIAAGVLINTAGLLQAQAQQTGAETTSEVSDRLQIGNVVGEANSSTVGGEEVEKLRFLTQASD
;
A
#
# COMPACT_ATOMS: atom_id res chain seq x y z
N MET A 1 -38.05 14.82 -55.24
CA MET A 1 -38.01 13.80 -54.16
C MET A 1 -36.82 14.14 -53.27
N PHE A 2 -37.07 14.77 -52.12
CA PHE A 2 -36.01 15.34 -51.26
C PHE A 2 -35.47 14.28 -50.31
N ASN A 3 -34.18 13.93 -50.44
CA ASN A 3 -33.44 12.99 -49.56
C ASN A 3 -32.93 13.69 -48.28
N THR A 4 -33.72 14.60 -47.70
CA THR A 4 -33.30 15.38 -46.53
C THR A 4 -33.52 14.60 -45.24
N ASP A 5 -34.53 13.74 -45.18
CA ASP A 5 -34.89 12.93 -44.01
C ASP A 5 -33.77 11.96 -43.61
N ASN A 6 -33.12 11.34 -44.60
CA ASN A 6 -32.00 10.41 -44.37
C ASN A 6 -30.78 11.12 -43.76
N ARG A 7 -30.54 12.40 -44.09
CA ARG A 7 -29.42 13.18 -43.53
C ARG A 7 -29.73 13.66 -42.11
N GLY A 8 -30.97 14.08 -41.85
CA GLY A 8 -31.43 14.43 -40.50
C GLY A 8 -31.36 13.24 -39.54
N GLN A 9 -31.74 12.05 -40.00
CA GLN A 9 -31.68 10.83 -39.19
C GLN A 9 -30.26 10.44 -38.80
N VAL A 10 -29.29 10.52 -39.73
CA VAL A 10 -27.88 10.25 -39.42
C VAL A 10 -27.32 11.26 -38.41
N GLY A 11 -27.66 12.56 -38.55
CA GLY A 11 -27.23 13.61 -37.63
C GLY A 11 -27.78 13.44 -36.21
N ILE A 12 -29.03 12.97 -36.06
CA ILE A 12 -29.60 12.66 -34.75
C ILE A 12 -28.89 11.44 -34.15
N GLY A 13 -28.58 10.42 -34.96
CA GLY A 13 -27.84 9.24 -34.52
C GLY A 13 -26.45 9.55 -33.96
N THR A 14 -25.70 10.46 -34.61
CA THR A 14 -24.37 10.85 -34.13
C THR A 14 -24.41 11.64 -32.83
N LEU A 15 -25.41 12.52 -32.64
CA LEU A 15 -25.60 13.27 -31.40
C LEU A 15 -25.94 12.35 -30.22
N ILE A 16 -26.76 11.33 -30.43
CA ILE A 16 -27.09 10.34 -29.38
C ILE A 16 -25.84 9.59 -28.93
N VAL A 17 -25.04 9.10 -29.87
CA VAL A 17 -23.79 8.39 -29.57
C VAL A 17 -22.78 9.31 -28.88
N PHE A 18 -22.70 10.58 -29.30
CA PHE A 18 -21.82 11.56 -28.67
C PHE A 18 -22.17 11.76 -27.18
N ILE A 19 -23.45 11.96 -26.87
CA ILE A 19 -23.91 12.09 -25.49
C ILE A 19 -23.64 10.81 -24.70
N ALA A 20 -23.94 9.64 -25.29
CA ALA A 20 -23.67 8.36 -24.65
C ALA A 20 -22.17 8.17 -24.33
N MET A 21 -21.28 8.54 -25.25
CA MET A 21 -19.83 8.46 -25.05
C MET A 21 -19.36 9.39 -23.92
N VAL A 22 -19.90 10.61 -23.85
CA VAL A 22 -19.57 11.56 -22.78
C VAL A 22 -20.03 11.04 -21.42
N LEU A 23 -21.21 10.42 -21.34
CA LEU A 23 -21.70 9.81 -20.09
C LEU A 23 -20.80 8.66 -19.62
N VAL A 24 -20.36 7.79 -20.54
CA VAL A 24 -19.43 6.70 -20.22
C VAL A 24 -18.08 7.25 -19.75
N ALA A 25 -17.55 8.28 -20.42
CA ALA A 25 -16.30 8.92 -20.03
C ALA A 25 -16.36 9.53 -18.62
N ALA A 26 -17.48 10.14 -18.24
CA ALA A 26 -17.67 10.71 -16.91
C ALA A 26 -17.64 9.62 -15.81
N ILE A 27 -18.30 8.49 -16.03
CA ILE A 27 -18.29 7.36 -15.09
C ILE A 27 -16.88 6.77 -14.99
N ALA A 28 -16.21 6.57 -16.12
CA ALA A 28 -14.85 6.03 -16.17
C ALA A 28 -13.84 6.93 -15.43
N ALA A 29 -13.93 8.26 -15.61
CA ALA A 29 -13.10 9.21 -14.88
C ALA A 29 -13.31 9.13 -13.36
N GLY A 30 -14.57 8.97 -12.91
CA GLY A 30 -14.88 8.77 -11.50
C GLY A 30 -14.21 7.54 -10.90
N VAL A 31 -14.22 6.41 -11.62
CA VAL A 31 -13.56 5.17 -11.18
C VAL A 31 -12.04 5.32 -11.18
N LEU A 32 -11.46 5.99 -12.17
CA LEU A 32 -10.01 6.22 -12.25
C LEU A 32 -9.52 7.11 -11.09
N ILE A 33 -10.26 8.18 -10.77
CA ILE A 33 -9.93 9.07 -9.64
C ILE A 33 -10.02 8.32 -8.32
N ASN A 34 -11.09 7.55 -8.11
CA ASN A 34 -11.28 6.78 -6.88
C ASN A 34 -10.16 5.73 -6.70
N THR A 35 -9.80 5.03 -7.76
CA THR A 35 -8.71 4.04 -7.75
C THR A 35 -7.35 4.71 -7.47
N ALA A 36 -7.07 5.84 -8.12
CA ALA A 36 -5.84 6.59 -7.89
C ALA A 36 -5.75 7.08 -6.42
N GLY A 37 -6.85 7.57 -5.86
CA GLY A 37 -6.92 7.99 -4.46
C GLY A 37 -6.68 6.84 -3.47
N LEU A 38 -7.29 5.68 -3.70
CA LEU A 38 -7.07 4.49 -2.88
C LEU A 38 -5.61 4.03 -2.92
N LEU A 39 -5.02 3.96 -4.11
CA LEU A 39 -3.62 3.57 -4.28
C LEU A 39 -2.65 4.59 -3.66
N GLN A 40 -2.98 5.88 -3.73
CA GLN A 40 -2.20 6.93 -3.08
C GLN A 40 -2.23 6.80 -1.56
N ALA A 41 -3.41 6.61 -0.98
CA ALA A 41 -3.56 6.40 0.46
C ALA A 41 -2.80 5.14 0.92
N GLN A 42 -2.94 4.04 0.17
CA GLN A 42 -2.20 2.81 0.43
C GLN A 42 -0.68 3.02 0.35
N ALA A 43 -0.19 3.74 -0.68
CA ALA A 43 1.23 4.01 -0.84
C ALA A 43 1.79 4.90 0.29
N GLN A 44 1.01 5.88 0.76
CA GLN A 44 1.39 6.71 1.90
C GLN A 44 1.45 5.89 3.20
N GLN A 45 0.45 5.04 3.43
CA GLN A 45 0.43 4.14 4.57
C GLN A 45 1.62 3.18 4.56
N THR A 46 1.86 2.49 3.43
CA THR A 46 3.02 1.59 3.29
C THR A 46 4.34 2.34 3.43
N GLY A 47 4.46 3.56 2.90
CA GLY A 47 5.66 4.38 3.09
C GLY A 47 5.91 4.75 4.56
N ALA A 48 4.84 5.11 5.29
CA ALA A 48 4.92 5.39 6.72
C ALA A 48 5.29 4.12 7.52
N GLU A 49 4.65 3.00 7.23
CA GLU A 49 4.90 1.70 7.86
C GLU A 49 6.32 1.22 7.60
N THR A 50 6.82 1.26 6.36
CA THR A 50 8.21 0.91 6.02
C THR A 50 9.20 1.86 6.69
N THR A 51 8.87 3.14 6.84
CA THR A 51 9.75 4.08 7.55
C THR A 51 9.81 3.74 9.03
N SER A 52 8.68 3.40 9.66
CA SER A 52 8.65 2.91 11.05
C SER A 52 9.43 1.60 11.18
N GLU A 53 9.16 0.62 10.32
CA GLU A 53 9.78 -0.71 10.35
C GLU A 53 11.31 -0.65 10.20
N VAL A 54 11.84 0.27 9.38
CA VAL A 54 13.29 0.45 9.22
C VAL A 54 13.89 1.34 10.32
N SER A 55 13.11 2.25 10.91
CA SER A 55 13.55 3.09 12.04
C SER A 55 13.58 2.31 13.35
N ASP A 56 12.65 1.37 13.53
CA ASP A 56 12.52 0.48 14.67
C ASP A 56 13.60 -0.60 14.64
N ARG A 57 14.86 -0.18 14.79
CA ARG A 57 15.99 -1.08 14.99
C ARG A 57 16.06 -1.45 16.46
N LEU A 58 15.66 -2.67 16.78
CA LEU A 58 15.93 -3.28 18.08
C LEU A 58 17.44 -3.56 18.19
N GLN A 59 18.20 -2.69 18.86
CA GLN A 59 19.63 -2.90 19.08
C GLN A 59 19.87 -3.71 20.35
N ILE A 60 20.57 -4.85 20.21
CA ILE A 60 21.00 -5.67 21.34
C ILE A 60 22.22 -4.98 21.96
N GLY A 61 22.03 -4.35 23.12
CA GLY A 61 23.08 -3.57 23.77
C GLY A 61 24.09 -4.44 24.49
N ASN A 62 23.63 -5.42 25.27
CA ASN A 62 24.51 -6.32 26.03
C ASN A 62 23.92 -7.73 26.10
N VAL A 63 24.79 -8.75 26.06
CA VAL A 63 24.43 -10.16 26.28
C VAL A 63 25.06 -10.60 27.60
N VAL A 64 24.24 -11.01 28.57
CA VAL A 64 24.69 -11.51 29.87
C VAL A 64 24.45 -13.02 29.93
N GLY A 65 25.52 -13.79 30.18
CA GLY A 65 25.44 -15.23 30.43
C GLY A 65 25.44 -15.53 31.93
N GLU A 66 24.44 -16.27 32.40
CA GLU A 66 24.38 -16.80 33.77
C GLU A 66 24.87 -18.27 33.73
N ALA A 67 25.99 -18.56 34.39
CA ALA A 67 26.55 -19.91 34.53
C ALA A 67 26.24 -20.48 35.93
N ASN A 68 25.88 -21.75 36.00
CA ASN A 68 25.58 -22.41 37.28
C ASN A 68 26.78 -23.21 37.77
N SER A 69 27.33 -22.79 38.90
CA SER A 69 28.54 -23.35 39.51
C SER A 69 28.32 -24.70 40.21
N SER A 70 27.13 -25.31 40.11
CA SER A 70 26.80 -26.55 40.82
C SER A 70 27.36 -27.82 40.15
N THR A 71 27.89 -27.71 38.92
CA THR A 71 28.47 -28.84 38.19
C THR A 71 30.00 -28.76 38.22
N VAL A 72 30.64 -29.60 39.02
CA VAL A 72 32.11 -29.70 39.09
C VAL A 72 32.64 -30.31 37.79
N GLY A 73 33.15 -29.47 36.88
CA GLY A 73 33.91 -29.92 35.71
C GLY A 73 33.47 -29.39 34.34
N GLY A 74 32.48 -28.50 34.26
CA GLY A 74 32.11 -27.85 33.01
C GLY A 74 31.46 -26.50 33.27
N GLU A 75 32.10 -25.42 32.80
CA GLU A 75 31.48 -24.10 32.76
C GLU A 75 30.46 -24.07 31.61
N GLU A 76 29.30 -24.68 31.81
CA GLU A 76 28.19 -24.58 30.87
C GLU A 76 27.36 -23.32 31.16
N VAL A 77 27.12 -22.52 30.13
CA VAL A 77 26.22 -21.36 30.21
C VAL A 77 24.79 -21.88 30.32
N GLU A 78 24.13 -21.68 31.46
CA GLU A 78 22.77 -22.19 31.70
C GLU A 78 21.70 -21.24 31.13
N LYS A 79 21.94 -19.92 31.16
CA LYS A 79 21.01 -18.92 30.62
C LYS A 79 21.71 -17.77 29.91
N LEU A 80 21.14 -17.32 28.80
CA LEU A 80 21.53 -16.11 28.08
C LEU A 80 20.41 -15.07 28.18
N ARG A 81 20.75 -13.86 28.61
CA ARG A 81 19.82 -12.72 28.70
C ARG A 81 20.27 -11.63 27.75
N PHE A 82 19.38 -11.24 26.84
CA PHE A 82 19.59 -10.13 25.91
C PHE A 82 19.01 -8.86 26.53
N LEU A 83 19.84 -7.83 26.72
CA LEU A 83 19.42 -6.50 27.12
C LEU A 83 19.27 -5.67 25.84
N THR A 84 18.03 -5.50 25.38
CA THR A 84 17.71 -4.66 24.22
C THR A 84 17.53 -3.21 24.65
N GLN A 85 18.19 -2.29 23.96
CA GLN A 85 17.93 -0.86 24.09
C GLN A 85 17.10 -0.44 22.86
N ALA A 86 15.99 0.24 23.10
CA ALA A 86 15.29 0.94 22.03
C ALA A 86 16.20 2.07 21.54
N SER A 87 16.62 2.01 20.28
CA SER A 87 17.19 3.20 19.62
C SER A 87 16.01 4.07 19.21
N ASP A 88 15.92 5.27 19.82
CA ASP A 88 14.94 6.37 19.63
C ASP A 88 13.73 6.09 18.71
#